data_AF-A0A1Y2GT63-F1
#
_entry.id   AF-A0A1Y2GT63-F1
#
_cell.length_a   1.000
_cell.length_b   1.000
_cell.length_c   1.000
_cell.angle_alpha   90.00
_cell.angle_beta   90.00
_cell.angle_gamma   90.00
#
_symmetry.space_group_name_H-M   'P 1'
#
loop_
_entity.id
_entity.type
_entity.pdbx_description
1 polymer ?
#
loop_
_entity_poly.entity_id
_entity_poly.type
_entity_poly.pdbx_seq_one_letter_code
_entity_poly.pdbx_strand_id
1 'polypeptide(L)'
;MGGETQQEKAFGDHLDRLMSSNIKEGDSIGNRYNEDDDEALKLITQAREAAQLESKYGNLEEARLKGLISRHHELKKDIQNLSSTRPQKPTSQTSQKGDRMTGLGPPPAAIDLDELRFGGGGDDENPENWCCICNDDAKWTCLGCDNDKYCDQCFRESHVGPDADWEMKKHRPSPFAKASGNPI
;
A
#
# COMPACT_ATOMS: atom_id res chain seq x y z
N MET A 1 -18.60 -73.07 -15.27
CA MET A 1 -19.83 -73.23 -14.47
C MET A 1 -19.59 -72.60 -13.12
N GLY A 2 -19.88 -71.31 -12.97
CA GLY A 2 -19.97 -70.66 -11.66
C GLY A 2 -21.40 -70.17 -11.55
N GLY A 3 -22.26 -70.98 -10.93
CA GLY A 3 -23.65 -70.58 -10.67
C GLY A 3 -23.67 -69.65 -9.46
N GLU A 4 -24.21 -68.45 -9.63
CA GLU A 4 -24.52 -67.55 -8.51
C GLU A 4 -25.30 -68.34 -7.46
N THR A 5 -24.84 -68.28 -6.21
CA THR A 5 -25.51 -68.98 -5.13
C THR A 5 -26.86 -68.28 -4.88
N GLN A 6 -27.90 -69.05 -4.55
CA GLN A 6 -29.25 -68.52 -4.26
C GLN A 6 -29.22 -67.40 -3.20
N GLN A 7 -28.21 -67.41 -2.33
CA GLN A 7 -27.99 -66.44 -1.28
C GLN A 7 -27.47 -65.10 -1.81
N GLU A 8 -26.57 -65.10 -2.79
CA GLU A 8 -26.07 -63.88 -3.45
C GLU A 8 -27.17 -63.20 -4.26
N LYS A 9 -27.98 -63.99 -4.98
CA LYS A 9 -29.11 -63.46 -5.73
C LYS A 9 -30.18 -62.85 -4.81
N ALA A 10 -30.49 -63.52 -3.69
CA ALA A 10 -31.43 -63.00 -2.72
C ALA A 10 -30.94 -61.71 -2.04
N PHE A 11 -29.63 -61.58 -1.82
CA PHE A 11 -29.04 -60.36 -1.27
C PHE A 11 -29.06 -59.21 -2.27
N GLY A 12 -28.75 -59.47 -3.55
CA GLY A 12 -28.86 -58.49 -4.63
C GLY A 12 -30.31 -58.02 -4.82
N ASP A 13 -31.26 -58.94 -4.91
CA ASP A 13 -32.69 -58.64 -5.06
C ASP A 13 -33.23 -57.85 -3.84
N HIS A 14 -32.70 -58.10 -2.63
CA HIS A 14 -33.04 -57.36 -1.41
C HIS A 14 -32.45 -55.94 -1.40
N LEU A 15 -31.20 -55.78 -1.82
CA LEU A 15 -30.56 -54.48 -1.96
C LEU A 15 -31.26 -53.62 -3.03
N ASP A 16 -31.58 -54.19 -4.19
CA ASP A 16 -32.32 -53.48 -5.25
C ASP A 16 -33.70 -53.03 -4.77
N ARG A 17 -34.37 -53.85 -3.95
CA ARG A 17 -35.66 -53.49 -3.35
C ARG A 17 -35.53 -52.37 -2.33
N LEU A 18 -34.50 -52.38 -1.50
CA LEU A 18 -34.18 -51.31 -0.53
C LEU A 18 -33.83 -50.00 -1.24
N MET A 19 -32.98 -50.06 -2.27
CA MET A 19 -32.62 -48.90 -3.08
C MET A 19 -33.85 -48.32 -3.80
N SER A 20 -34.70 -49.19 -4.34
CA SER A 20 -35.93 -48.78 -5.04
C SER A 20 -37.00 -48.22 -4.10
N SER A 21 -37.10 -48.70 -2.85
CA SER A 21 -38.02 -48.12 -1.85
C SER A 21 -37.52 -46.76 -1.35
N ASN A 22 -36.21 -46.62 -1.12
CA ASN A 22 -35.62 -45.35 -0.69
C ASN A 22 -35.77 -44.24 -1.74
N ILE A 23 -35.67 -44.59 -3.03
CA ILE A 23 -35.87 -43.64 -4.14
C ILE A 23 -37.36 -43.24 -4.26
N LYS A 24 -38.30 -44.17 -4.02
CA LYS A 24 -39.75 -43.89 -4.09
C LYS A 24 -40.28 -43.08 -2.90
N GLU A 25 -39.64 -43.18 -1.73
CA GLU A 25 -39.96 -42.33 -0.57
C GLU A 25 -39.44 -40.89 -0.72
N GLY A 26 -38.50 -40.66 -1.65
CA GLY A 26 -37.96 -39.33 -1.97
C GLY A 26 -38.95 -38.37 -2.64
N ASP A 27 -40.02 -38.86 -3.27
CA ASP A 27 -41.00 -38.00 -3.98
C ASP A 27 -41.96 -37.24 -3.02
N SER A 28 -42.03 -37.63 -1.75
CA SER A 28 -42.84 -36.92 -0.73
C SER A 28 -42.03 -35.99 0.17
N ILE A 29 -40.71 -35.88 -0.04
CA ILE A 29 -39.84 -34.88 0.63
C ILE A 29 -39.50 -33.75 -0.34
N GLY A 30 -40.34 -33.49 -1.35
CA GLY A 30 -40.11 -32.48 -2.39
C GLY A 30 -40.18 -31.01 -1.96
N ASN A 31 -40.00 -30.68 -0.67
CA ASN A 31 -40.09 -29.28 -0.23
C ASN A 31 -39.23 -28.88 0.99
N ARG A 32 -38.26 -29.71 1.42
CA ARG A 32 -37.31 -29.33 2.49
C ARG A 32 -35.84 -29.28 2.06
N TYR A 33 -35.54 -29.61 0.80
CA TYR A 33 -34.18 -29.63 0.26
C TYR A 33 -34.15 -28.80 -1.02
N ASN A 34 -34.16 -27.48 -0.89
CA ASN A 34 -33.88 -26.57 -2.01
C ASN A 34 -32.78 -25.58 -1.62
N GLU A 35 -32.79 -25.09 -0.38
CA GLU A 35 -31.80 -24.11 0.10
C GLU A 35 -30.38 -24.71 0.27
N ASP A 36 -30.27 -25.94 0.78
CA ASP A 36 -28.97 -26.63 0.95
C ASP A 36 -28.34 -27.01 -0.40
N ASP A 37 -29.16 -27.35 -1.40
CA ASP A 37 -28.70 -27.67 -2.76
C ASP A 37 -28.28 -26.39 -3.51
N ASP A 38 -29.00 -25.28 -3.30
CA ASP A 38 -28.63 -23.97 -3.82
C ASP A 38 -27.31 -23.47 -3.21
N GLU A 39 -27.09 -23.68 -1.91
CA GLU A 39 -25.82 -23.36 -1.25
C GLU A 39 -24.66 -24.22 -1.78
N ALA A 40 -24.87 -25.53 -1.95
CA ALA A 40 -23.87 -26.43 -2.50
C ALA A 40 -23.49 -26.03 -3.95
N LEU A 41 -24.47 -25.69 -4.79
CA LEU A 41 -24.23 -25.20 -6.15
C LEU A 41 -23.48 -23.87 -6.18
N LYS A 42 -23.79 -22.97 -5.25
CA LYS A 42 -23.08 -21.69 -5.08
C LYS A 42 -21.63 -21.91 -4.69
N LEU A 43 -21.35 -22.82 -3.75
CA LEU A 43 -19.99 -23.17 -3.33
C LEU A 43 -19.18 -23.81 -4.47
N ILE A 44 -19.79 -24.71 -5.26
CA ILE A 44 -19.16 -25.30 -6.45
C ILE A 44 -18.82 -24.21 -7.47
N THR A 45 -19.73 -23.26 -7.69
CA THR A 45 -19.51 -22.13 -8.61
C THR A 45 -18.38 -21.25 -8.13
N GLN A 46 -18.38 -20.87 -6.85
CA GLN A 46 -17.32 -20.07 -6.23
C GLN A 46 -15.95 -20.76 -6.32
N ALA A 47 -15.89 -22.08 -6.10
CA ALA A 47 -14.64 -22.83 -6.22
C ALA A 47 -14.09 -22.83 -7.66
N ARG A 48 -14.97 -22.95 -8.66
CA ARG A 48 -14.58 -22.87 -10.08
C ARG A 48 -14.07 -21.47 -10.45
N GLU A 49 -14.76 -20.44 -9.99
CA GLU A 49 -14.37 -19.04 -10.23
C GLU A 49 -13.03 -18.71 -9.55
N ALA A 50 -12.83 -19.17 -8.32
CA ALA A 50 -11.55 -19.01 -7.61
C ALA A 50 -10.39 -19.66 -8.37
N ALA A 51 -10.57 -20.89 -8.88
CA ALA A 51 -9.55 -21.56 -9.69
C ALA A 51 -9.25 -20.82 -11.02
N GLN A 52 -10.27 -20.22 -11.64
CA GLN A 52 -10.08 -19.41 -12.85
C GLN A 52 -9.32 -18.11 -12.54
N LEU A 53 -9.62 -17.46 -11.41
CA LEU A 53 -8.91 -16.26 -10.98
C LEU A 53 -7.46 -16.56 -10.64
N GLU A 54 -7.19 -17.68 -9.97
CA GLU A 54 -5.82 -18.14 -9.68
C GLU A 54 -5.05 -18.45 -10.97
N SER A 55 -5.68 -19.11 -11.95
CA SER A 55 -5.03 -19.32 -13.27
C SER A 55 -4.74 -18.01 -14.00
N LYS A 56 -5.66 -17.03 -13.93
CA LYS A 56 -5.53 -15.75 -14.63
C LYS A 56 -4.52 -14.81 -13.98
N TYR A 57 -4.44 -14.79 -12.65
CA TYR A 57 -3.65 -13.80 -11.91
C TYR A 57 -2.50 -14.40 -11.10
N GLY A 58 -2.44 -15.71 -10.90
CA GLY A 58 -1.38 -16.36 -10.12
C GLY A 58 0.02 -16.10 -10.67
N ASN A 59 0.14 -16.01 -12.00
CA ASN A 59 1.43 -15.80 -12.66
C ASN A 59 1.82 -14.31 -12.77
N LEU A 60 0.90 -13.38 -12.46
CA LEU A 60 1.13 -11.94 -12.63
C LEU A 60 2.14 -11.42 -11.61
N GLU A 61 1.98 -11.83 -10.35
CA GLU A 61 2.89 -11.43 -9.27
C GLU A 61 4.26 -12.07 -9.43
N GLU A 62 4.31 -13.34 -9.85
CA GLU A 62 5.56 -14.02 -10.16
C GLU A 62 6.31 -13.35 -11.32
N ALA A 63 5.61 -12.96 -12.39
CA ALA A 63 6.21 -12.24 -13.52
C ALA A 63 6.74 -10.86 -13.10
N ARG A 64 5.99 -10.12 -12.29
CA ARG A 64 6.40 -8.82 -11.74
C ARG A 64 7.64 -8.97 -10.86
N LEU A 65 7.64 -9.95 -9.96
CA LEU A 65 8.75 -10.23 -9.05
C LEU A 65 10.01 -10.65 -9.83
N LYS A 66 9.88 -11.53 -10.82
CA LYS A 66 10.99 -11.92 -11.71
C LYS A 66 11.58 -10.71 -12.43
N GLY A 67 10.75 -9.84 -13.00
CA GLY A 67 11.21 -8.62 -13.67
C GLY A 67 11.97 -7.68 -12.72
N LEU A 68 11.49 -7.53 -11.49
CA LEU A 68 12.16 -6.72 -10.47
C LEU A 68 13.51 -7.30 -10.05
N ILE A 69 13.57 -8.63 -9.83
CA ILE A 69 14.80 -9.34 -9.47
C ILE A 69 15.85 -9.22 -10.58
N SER A 70 15.45 -9.43 -11.84
CA SER A 70 16.36 -9.29 -12.98
C SER A 70 16.97 -7.88 -13.07
N ARG A 71 16.14 -6.84 -12.94
CA ARG A 71 16.60 -5.44 -12.95
C ARG A 71 17.53 -5.12 -11.78
N HIS A 72 17.19 -5.59 -10.59
CA HIS A 72 18.04 -5.39 -9.41
C HIS A 72 19.41 -6.06 -9.58
N HIS A 73 19.44 -7.27 -10.15
CA HIS A 73 20.69 -7.98 -10.42
C HIS A 73 21.55 -7.23 -11.46
N GLU A 74 20.94 -6.71 -12.52
CA GLU A 74 21.62 -5.89 -13.54
C GLU A 74 22.24 -4.63 -12.92
N LEU A 75 21.46 -3.85 -12.17
CA LEU A 75 21.95 -2.65 -11.47
C LEU A 75 23.09 -2.97 -10.51
N LYS A 76 23.00 -4.08 -9.76
CA LYS A 76 24.06 -4.51 -8.85
C LYS A 76 25.35 -4.86 -9.60
N LYS A 77 25.23 -5.50 -10.76
CA LYS A 77 26.37 -5.82 -11.64
C LYS A 77 27.00 -4.54 -12.18
N ASP A 78 26.20 -3.57 -12.60
CA ASP A 78 26.68 -2.28 -13.08
C ASP A 78 27.43 -1.51 -11.98
N ILE A 79 26.88 -1.49 -10.76
CA ILE A 79 27.56 -0.91 -9.59
C ILE A 79 28.90 -1.64 -9.31
N GLN A 80 28.94 -2.96 -9.40
CA GLN A 80 30.17 -3.73 -9.20
C GLN A 80 31.22 -3.44 -10.29
N ASN A 81 30.81 -3.30 -11.54
CA ASN A 81 31.69 -2.92 -12.65
C ASN A 81 32.23 -1.50 -12.47
N LEU A 82 31.38 -0.55 -12.04
CA LEU A 82 31.77 0.82 -11.70
C LEU A 82 32.74 0.87 -10.50
N SER A 83 32.55 0.00 -9.51
CA SER A 83 33.47 -0.12 -8.37
C SER A 83 34.83 -0.72 -8.74
N SER A 84 34.88 -1.51 -9.83
CA SER A 84 36.11 -2.10 -10.38
C SER A 84 36.93 -1.08 -11.19
N THR A 85 36.32 -0.01 -11.72
CA THR A 85 37.02 1.16 -12.23
C THR A 85 37.32 2.15 -11.10
N ARG A 86 38.16 1.73 -10.15
CA ARG A 86 38.66 2.60 -9.06
C ARG A 86 39.44 3.79 -9.66
N PRO A 87 39.03 5.05 -9.46
CA PRO A 87 39.96 6.16 -9.55
C PRO A 87 40.98 5.96 -8.43
N GLN A 88 42.23 5.74 -8.79
CA GLN A 88 43.34 5.77 -7.85
C GLN A 88 43.25 7.07 -7.05
N LYS A 89 43.31 6.93 -5.72
CA LYS A 89 43.44 8.03 -4.76
C LYS A 89 44.45 9.04 -5.30
N PRO A 90 44.16 10.35 -5.38
CA PRO A 90 45.16 11.31 -5.82
C PRO A 90 46.22 11.42 -4.72
N THR A 91 47.32 10.70 -4.91
CA THR A 91 48.58 10.95 -4.24
C THR A 91 49.06 12.31 -4.74
N SER A 92 49.22 13.25 -3.81
CA SER A 92 49.73 14.59 -4.08
C SER A 92 51.14 14.51 -4.68
N GLN A 93 51.25 14.62 -5.99
CA GLN A 93 52.50 14.99 -6.65
C GLN A 93 52.24 15.99 -7.78
N THR A 94 52.93 17.11 -7.61
CA THR A 94 53.08 18.31 -8.42
C THR A 94 53.32 18.06 -9.92
N SER A 95 52.71 18.91 -10.73
CA SER A 95 53.12 19.32 -12.10
C SER A 95 52.93 18.32 -13.24
N GLN A 96 51.95 18.55 -14.13
CA GLN A 96 52.12 19.35 -15.35
C GLN A 96 50.87 19.24 -16.27
N LYS A 97 50.65 20.35 -16.98
CA LYS A 97 49.66 20.68 -18.00
C LYS A 97 49.03 19.50 -18.76
N GLY A 98 47.71 19.38 -18.64
CA GLY A 98 46.84 18.65 -19.55
C GLY A 98 45.51 19.38 -19.67
N ASP A 99 45.31 20.00 -20.82
CA ASP A 99 44.09 20.69 -21.23
C ASP A 99 42.92 19.69 -21.24
N ARG A 100 42.10 19.72 -20.19
CA ARG A 100 40.87 18.93 -20.06
C ARG A 100 39.75 19.92 -19.85
N MET A 101 38.78 19.91 -20.76
CA MET A 101 37.59 20.77 -20.78
C MET A 101 37.08 21.08 -19.37
N THR A 102 37.44 22.25 -18.86
CA THR A 102 36.99 22.80 -17.57
C THR A 102 35.69 23.56 -17.81
N GLY A 103 34.67 22.83 -18.30
CA GLY A 103 33.39 23.42 -18.69
C GLY A 103 32.33 23.44 -17.59
N LEU A 104 32.62 22.87 -16.43
CA LEU A 104 31.73 22.85 -15.29
C LEU A 104 32.49 23.55 -14.18
N GLY A 105 31.96 24.69 -13.73
CA GLY A 105 32.55 25.46 -12.65
C GLY A 105 32.69 24.65 -11.35
N PRO A 106 33.03 25.31 -10.24
CA PRO A 106 33.04 24.66 -8.94
C PRO A 106 31.72 23.91 -8.72
N PRO A 107 31.76 22.66 -8.21
CA PRO A 107 30.54 21.96 -7.86
C PRO A 107 29.72 22.84 -6.89
N PRO A 108 28.38 22.85 -7.02
CA PRO A 108 27.54 23.63 -6.13
C PRO A 108 27.84 23.22 -4.68
N ALA A 109 27.76 24.19 -3.76
CA ALA A 109 27.91 23.92 -2.34
C ALA A 109 26.93 22.80 -1.93
N ALA A 110 27.37 21.89 -1.08
CA ALA A 110 26.50 20.87 -0.54
C ALA A 110 25.37 21.56 0.22
N ILE A 111 24.12 21.26 -0.15
CA ILE A 111 22.93 21.71 0.55
C ILE A 111 22.96 21.12 1.96
N ASP A 112 22.64 21.92 2.97
CA ASP A 112 22.59 21.43 4.35
C ASP A 112 21.47 20.39 4.52
N LEU A 113 21.65 19.42 5.43
CA LEU A 113 20.64 18.39 5.66
C LEU A 113 19.35 18.97 6.24
N ASP A 114 19.44 20.05 7.01
CA ASP A 114 18.29 20.79 7.53
C ASP A 114 17.59 21.56 6.42
N GLU A 115 18.35 22.09 5.45
CA GLU A 115 17.82 22.75 4.25
C GLU A 115 17.09 21.73 3.33
N LEU A 116 17.54 20.48 3.26
CA LEU A 116 16.80 19.41 2.58
C LEU A 116 15.60 18.89 3.37
N ARG A 117 15.68 18.87 4.71
CA ARG A 117 14.65 18.31 5.60
C ARG A 117 13.46 19.24 5.77
N PHE A 118 13.70 20.54 5.89
CA PHE A 118 12.67 21.54 6.20
C PHE A 118 12.30 22.41 4.99
N GLY A 119 12.83 22.08 3.81
CA GLY A 119 12.61 22.84 2.59
C GLY A 119 13.36 24.16 2.65
N GLY A 120 14.55 24.21 2.08
CA GLY A 120 15.41 25.40 1.96
C GLY A 120 14.84 26.57 1.18
N GLY A 121 13.53 26.58 0.93
CA GLY A 121 12.79 27.75 0.48
C GLY A 121 12.47 28.67 1.64
N GLY A 122 11.86 29.81 1.33
CA GLY A 122 11.51 30.82 2.33
C GLY A 122 10.57 30.31 3.43
N ASP A 123 10.18 31.22 4.32
CA ASP A 123 9.20 30.94 5.37
C ASP A 123 7.81 30.52 4.81
N ASP A 124 7.57 30.66 3.52
CA ASP A 124 6.38 30.20 2.80
C ASP A 124 6.40 28.72 2.42
N GLU A 125 7.58 28.16 2.14
CA GLU A 125 7.79 26.76 1.75
C GLU A 125 7.98 25.82 2.95
N ASN A 126 8.13 26.35 4.17
CA ASN A 126 8.20 25.51 5.36
C ASN A 126 6.81 24.89 5.66
N PRO A 127 6.63 23.57 5.53
CA PRO A 127 5.35 22.90 5.78
C PRO A 127 4.84 23.08 7.22
N GLU A 128 5.72 23.41 8.16
CA GLU A 128 5.33 23.71 9.55
C GLU A 128 4.52 25.00 9.68
N ASN A 129 4.53 25.88 8.67
CA ASN A 129 3.85 27.17 8.70
C ASN A 129 2.42 27.12 8.12
N TRP A 130 1.97 25.94 7.70
CA TRP A 130 0.67 25.74 7.08
C TRP A 130 -0.38 25.27 8.08
N CYS A 131 -1.64 25.51 7.75
CA CYS A 131 -2.77 25.00 8.48
C CYS A 131 -2.80 23.47 8.36
N CYS A 132 -2.81 22.75 9.49
CA CYS A 132 -2.82 21.28 9.50
C CYS A 132 -4.10 20.64 8.93
N ILE A 133 -5.13 21.44 8.62
CA ILE A 133 -6.41 20.97 8.06
C ILE A 133 -6.46 21.19 6.54
N CYS A 134 -6.19 22.41 6.08
CA CYS A 134 -6.38 22.81 4.67
C CYS A 134 -5.08 23.08 3.90
N ASN A 135 -3.92 23.07 4.56
CA ASN A 135 -2.61 23.45 4.03
C ASN A 135 -2.49 24.90 3.52
N ASP A 136 -3.45 25.78 3.83
CA ASP A 136 -3.31 27.23 3.60
C ASP A 136 -2.42 27.88 4.69
N ASP A 137 -2.05 29.14 4.50
CA ASP A 137 -1.25 29.90 5.47
C ASP A 137 -1.89 29.94 6.87
N ALA A 138 -1.13 29.47 7.86
CA ALA A 138 -1.57 29.55 9.24
C ALA A 138 -1.43 30.97 9.80
N LYS A 139 -2.36 31.32 10.69
CA LYS A 139 -2.37 32.60 11.43
C LYS A 139 -2.44 32.40 12.94
N TRP A 140 -2.86 31.20 13.37
CA TRP A 140 -3.01 30.85 14.77
C TRP A 140 -2.21 29.60 15.08
N THR A 141 -1.60 29.58 16.25
CA THR A 141 -1.05 28.38 16.88
C THR A 141 -1.91 28.04 18.08
N CYS A 142 -2.38 26.79 18.17
CA CYS A 142 -3.21 26.33 19.28
C CYS A 142 -2.35 25.67 20.36
N LEU A 143 -2.35 26.22 21.58
CA LEU A 143 -1.55 25.67 22.69
C LEU A 143 -2.14 24.39 23.32
N GLY A 144 -3.40 24.07 23.01
CA GLY A 144 -4.08 22.85 23.48
C GLY A 144 -3.96 21.66 22.52
N CYS A 145 -3.44 21.90 21.31
CA CYS A 145 -3.22 20.90 20.27
C CYS A 145 -1.73 20.81 19.93
N ASP A 146 -0.85 20.75 20.93
CA ASP A 146 0.60 20.59 20.74
C ASP A 146 1.24 21.59 19.76
N ASN A 147 0.80 22.85 19.80
CA ASN A 147 1.28 23.92 18.93
C ASN A 147 0.98 23.72 17.42
N ASP A 148 -0.08 22.96 17.12
CA ASP A 148 -0.69 22.86 15.79
C ASP A 148 -1.11 24.23 15.27
N LYS A 149 -0.95 24.42 13.95
CA LYS A 149 -1.23 25.70 13.28
C LYS A 149 -2.49 25.64 12.45
N TYR A 150 -3.22 26.75 12.45
CA TYR A 150 -4.52 26.87 11.79
C TYR A 150 -4.67 28.20 11.06
N CYS A 151 -5.39 28.19 9.95
CA CYS A 151 -5.89 29.42 9.33
C CYS A 151 -7.11 29.96 10.11
N ASP A 152 -7.55 31.18 9.81
CA ASP A 152 -8.68 31.83 10.49
C ASP A 152 -9.96 30.98 10.46
N GLN A 153 -10.25 30.37 9.32
CA GLN A 153 -11.51 29.64 9.10
C GLN A 153 -11.49 28.30 9.84
N CYS A 154 -10.45 27.49 9.63
CA CYS A 154 -10.29 26.19 10.29
C CYS A 154 -10.23 26.33 11.82
N PHE A 155 -9.57 27.36 12.34
CA PHE A 155 -9.58 27.60 13.78
C PHE A 155 -11.00 27.92 14.29
N ARG A 156 -11.75 28.74 13.54
CA ARG A 156 -13.13 29.08 13.91
C ARG A 156 -14.03 27.87 13.92
N GLU A 157 -13.96 27.03 12.89
CA GLU A 157 -14.81 25.84 12.77
C GLU A 157 -14.50 24.82 13.86
N SER A 158 -13.22 24.55 14.12
CA SER A 158 -12.81 23.46 15.02
C SER A 158 -12.62 23.85 16.48
N HIS A 159 -12.39 25.13 16.80
CA HIS A 159 -12.05 25.56 18.17
C HIS A 159 -13.05 26.52 18.82
N VAL A 160 -13.71 27.41 18.07
CA VAL A 160 -14.61 28.41 18.68
C VAL A 160 -16.04 28.38 18.13
N GLY A 161 -16.28 27.58 17.09
CA GLY A 161 -17.52 27.52 16.35
C GLY A 161 -18.65 26.80 17.10
N PRO A 162 -19.88 26.88 16.58
CA PRO A 162 -21.01 26.15 17.13
C PRO A 162 -20.75 24.64 17.12
N ASP A 163 -20.13 24.13 16.05
CA ASP A 163 -19.81 22.72 15.83
C ASP A 163 -18.53 22.24 16.53
N ALA A 164 -17.79 23.15 17.17
CA ALA A 164 -16.58 22.78 17.91
C ALA A 164 -16.93 22.07 19.23
N ASP A 165 -16.19 21.02 19.53
CA ASP A 165 -16.32 20.26 20.77
C ASP A 165 -16.02 21.13 22.01
N TRP A 166 -16.61 20.74 23.14
CA TRP A 166 -16.45 21.45 24.43
C TRP A 166 -15.01 21.52 24.92
N GLU A 167 -14.18 20.54 24.56
CA GLU A 167 -12.76 20.50 24.89
C GLU A 167 -11.97 21.51 24.05
N MET A 168 -12.19 21.50 22.73
CA MET A 168 -11.54 22.41 21.78
C MET A 168 -11.83 23.89 22.08
N LYS A 169 -13.03 24.19 22.59
CA LYS A 169 -13.43 25.54 23.05
C LYS A 169 -12.60 26.10 24.20
N LYS A 170 -11.89 25.26 24.95
CA LYS A 170 -11.03 25.71 26.06
C LYS A 170 -9.60 26.00 25.61
N HIS A 171 -9.24 25.61 24.39
CA HIS A 171 -7.88 25.79 23.89
C HIS A 171 -7.62 27.27 23.62
N ARG A 172 -6.40 27.72 23.90
CA ARG A 172 -6.00 29.12 23.72
C ARG A 172 -5.27 29.30 22.39
N PRO A 173 -5.73 30.19 21.51
CA PRO A 173 -4.96 30.59 20.35
C PRO A 173 -3.84 31.56 20.73
N SER A 174 -2.69 31.41 20.07
CA SER A 174 -1.61 32.40 20.01
C SER A 174 -1.46 32.86 18.56
N PRO A 175 -1.30 34.17 18.29
CA PRO A 175 -1.01 34.63 16.94
C PRO A 175 0.30 34.00 16.47
N PHE A 176 0.26 33.44 15.25
CA PHE A 176 1.43 32.91 14.57
C PHE A 176 1.88 33.93 13.52
N ALA A 177 3.11 34.42 13.65
CA ALA A 177 3.76 35.19 12.62
C ALA A 177 4.86 34.31 12.01
N LYS A 178 4.84 34.18 10.68
CA LYS A 178 5.98 33.61 9.95
C LYS A 178 7.21 34.47 10.27
N ALA A 179 8.36 33.84 10.42
CA ALA A 179 9.61 34.57 10.58
C ALA A 179 9.93 35.27 9.26
N SER A 180 9.36 36.46 9.06
CA SER A 180 9.61 37.27 7.87
C SER A 180 11.12 37.44 7.71
N GLY A 181 11.65 36.82 6.66
CA GLY A 181 13.04 37.00 6.26
C GLY A 181 13.35 38.50 6.17
N ASN A 182 14.51 38.88 6.73
CA ASN A 182 15.03 40.24 6.74
C ASN A 182 14.91 40.87 5.32
N PRO A 183 14.35 42.08 5.17
CA PRO A 183 14.32 42.73 3.86
C PRO A 183 15.75 43.04 3.41
N ILE A 184 16.08 42.69 2.17
CA ILE A 184 17.35 42.99 1.48
C ILE A 184 17.52 44.50 1.31
#